data_AF-A0A969PGB0-F1
#
_entry.id   AF-A0A969PGB0-F1
#
_cell.length_a   1.000
_cell.length_b   1.000
_cell.length_c   1.000
_cell.angle_alpha   90.00
_cell.angle_beta   90.00
_cell.angle_gamma   90.00
#
_symmetry.space_group_name_H-M   'P 1'
#
loop_
_entity.id
_entity.type
_entity.pdbx_description
1 polymer ?
#
loop_
_entity_poly.entity_id
_entity_poly.type
_entity_poly.pdbx_seq_one_letter_code
_entity_poly.pdbx_strand_id
1 'polypeptide(L)' 'MKKRKLPDHAELVSLEEASKRLGRGFSRRSMLRRIDSSEWQEGIHWIDDRRPGSSKRLIKINLTAVSEWRTTPAAKR' A
#
# COMPACT_ATOMS: atom_id res chain seq x y z
N MET A 1 1.02 -20.73 -8.50
CA MET A 1 1.43 -19.41 -7.97
C MET A 1 1.10 -19.36 -6.48
N LYS A 2 2.10 -19.27 -5.60
CA LYS A 2 1.86 -19.15 -4.15
C LYS A 2 1.14 -17.83 -3.89
N LYS A 3 -0.12 -17.87 -3.43
CA LYS A 3 -0.81 -16.69 -2.90
C LYS A 3 0.07 -16.17 -1.75
N ARG A 4 0.77 -15.06 -1.94
CA ARG A 4 1.45 -14.37 -0.82
C ARG A 4 0.33 -13.97 0.14
N LYS A 5 0.20 -14.74 1.22
CA LYS A 5 -0.78 -14.49 2.27
C LYS A 5 -0.26 -13.25 2.99
N LEU A 6 -0.96 -12.13 2.85
CA LEU A 6 -0.72 -10.98 3.71
C LEU A 6 -0.83 -11.45 5.16
N PRO A 7 -0.05 -10.86 6.09
CA PRO A 7 -0.18 -11.18 7.50
C PRO A 7 -1.64 -11.08 7.94
N ASP A 8 -2.11 -11.95 8.84
CA ASP A 8 -3.52 -11.99 9.26
C ASP A 8 -3.97 -10.66 9.93
N HIS A 9 -3.03 -9.79 10.32
CA HIS A 9 -3.25 -8.45 10.89
C HIS A 9 -3.03 -7.31 9.88
N ALA A 10 -2.91 -7.60 8.58
CA ALA A 10 -2.74 -6.57 7.56
C ALA A 10 -4.04 -5.77 7.39
N GLU A 11 -4.01 -4.51 7.83
CA GLU A 11 -5.15 -3.62 7.66
C GLU A 11 -5.13 -3.03 6.24
N LEU A 12 -6.02 -3.54 5.38
CA LEU A 12 -6.14 -3.11 3.99
C LEU A 12 -7.24 -2.06 3.82
N VAL A 13 -6.85 -0.84 3.45
CA VAL A 13 -7.77 0.29 3.28
C VAL A 13 -7.65 0.94 1.91
N SER A 14 -8.62 1.77 1.53
CA SER A 14 -8.54 2.56 0.29
C SER A 14 -7.44 3.62 0.38
N LEU A 15 -7.00 4.15 -0.78
CA LEU A 15 -6.08 5.30 -0.83
C LEU A 15 -6.60 6.53 -0.06
N GLU A 16 -7.92 6.74 -0.04
CA GLU A 16 -8.50 7.88 0.66
C GLU A 16 -8.39 7.69 2.18
N GLU A 17 -8.75 6.51 2.68
CA GLU A 17 -8.67 6.19 4.10
C GLU A 17 -7.21 6.14 4.57
N ALA A 18 -6.31 5.58 3.77
CA ALA A 18 -4.88 5.62 4.04
C ALA A 18 -4.36 7.06 4.16
N SER A 19 -4.80 7.96 3.27
CA SER A 19 -4.41 9.37 3.32
C SER A 19 -4.91 10.05 4.60
N LYS A 20 -6.12 9.74 5.05
CA LYS A 20 -6.70 10.27 6.29
C LYS A 20 -5.91 9.81 7.51
N ARG A 21 -5.57 8.52 7.58
CA ARG A 21 -4.89 7.93 8.75
C ARG A 21 -3.39 8.19 8.81
N LEU A 22 -2.69 8.12 7.68
CA LEU A 22 -1.23 8.37 7.63
C LEU A 22 -0.91 9.87 7.72
N GLY A 23 -1.81 10.72 7.23
CA GLY A 23 -1.70 12.17 7.31
C GLY A 23 -0.68 12.77 6.34
N ARG A 24 0.00 13.83 6.79
CA ARG A 24 0.91 14.64 5.96
C ARG A 24 1.98 13.78 5.29
N GLY A 25 2.18 13.98 3.97
CA GLY A 25 3.17 13.23 3.18
C GLY A 25 2.62 11.97 2.48
N PHE A 26 1.37 11.60 2.76
CA PHE A 26 0.69 10.42 2.20
C PHE A 26 -0.62 10.79 1.47
N SER A 27 -0.61 11.88 0.70
CA SER A 27 -1.71 12.16 -0.22
C SER A 27 -1.86 11.05 -1.26
N ARG A 28 -3.04 10.94 -1.88
CA ARG A 28 -3.29 9.98 -2.97
C ARG A 28 -2.18 10.00 -4.04
N ARG A 29 -1.82 11.19 -4.52
CA ARG A 29 -0.75 11.38 -5.53
C ARG A 29 0.60 10.92 -5.02
N SER A 30 0.91 11.19 -3.75
CA SER A 30 2.16 10.77 -3.12
C SER A 30 2.25 9.24 -3.03
N MET A 31 1.19 8.57 -2.57
CA MET A 31 1.14 7.11 -2.48
C MET A 31 1.22 6.45 -3.86
N LEU A 32 0.48 6.94 -4.85
CA LEU A 32 0.57 6.44 -6.22
C LEU A 32 1.98 6.60 -6.78
N ARG A 33 2.64 7.75 -6.56
CA ARG A 33 4.03 7.95 -6.98
C ARG A 33 4.96 6.89 -6.39
N ARG A 34 4.80 6.53 -5.10
CA ARG A 34 5.63 5.48 -4.44
C ARG A 34 5.36 4.09 -5.00
N ILE A 35 4.12 3.81 -5.37
CA ILE A 35 3.74 2.57 -6.06
C ILE A 35 4.37 2.53 -7.45
N ASP A 36 4.21 3.59 -8.22
CA ASP A 36 4.70 3.69 -9.60
C ASP A 36 6.25 3.67 -9.65
N SER A 37 6.92 4.25 -8.65
CA SER A 37 8.37 4.19 -8.51
C SER A 37 8.90 2.89 -7.91
N SER A 38 8.03 1.91 -7.63
CA SER A 38 8.36 0.65 -6.96
C SER A 38 8.98 0.80 -5.56
N GLU A 39 8.91 1.99 -4.95
CA GLU A 39 9.28 2.23 -3.55
C GLU A 39 8.35 1.44 -2.62
N TRP A 40 7.08 1.30 -3.02
CA TRP A 40 6.11 0.46 -2.35
C TRP A 40 5.86 -0.83 -3.14
N GLN A 41 6.22 -1.96 -2.51
CA GLN A 41 6.09 -3.28 -3.11
C GLN A 41 4.67 -3.85 -3.02
N GLU A 42 4.14 -4.38 -4.13
CA GLU A 42 2.86 -5.06 -4.19
C GLU A 42 2.90 -6.38 -3.38
N GLY A 43 1.81 -6.68 -2.66
CA GLY A 43 1.72 -7.79 -1.72
C GLY A 43 2.39 -7.53 -0.38
N ILE A 44 3.01 -6.36 -0.18
CA ILE A 44 3.58 -5.93 1.11
C ILE A 44 2.92 -4.63 1.55
N HIS A 45 3.15 -3.54 0.81
CA HIS A 45 2.66 -2.20 1.15
C HIS A 45 1.28 -1.92 0.55
N TRP A 46 0.94 -2.57 -0.55
CA TRP A 46 -0.33 -2.39 -1.25
C TRP A 46 -0.69 -3.65 -2.05
N ILE A 47 -1.94 -3.75 -2.49
CA ILE A 47 -2.42 -4.77 -3.42
C ILE A 47 -3.35 -4.16 -4.46
N ASP A 48 -3.42 -4.76 -5.66
CA ASP A 48 -4.52 -4.53 -6.60
C ASP A 48 -5.67 -5.52 -6.34
N ASP A 49 -6.75 -5.04 -5.73
CA ASP A 49 -7.97 -5.81 -5.45
C ASP A 49 -8.99 -5.74 -6.59
N ARG A 50 -8.51 -5.55 -7.83
CA ARG A 50 -9.38 -5.53 -9.00
C ARG A 50 -10.17 -6.83 -9.13
N ARG A 51 -11.43 -6.71 -9.54
CA ARG A 51 -12.21 -7.88 -9.97
C ARG A 51 -11.55 -8.51 -11.19
N PRO A 52 -11.54 -9.86 -11.31
CA PRO A 52 -11.07 -10.53 -12.52
C PRO A 52 -11.78 -9.95 -13.76
N GLY A 53 -11.00 -9.51 -14.76
CA GLY A 53 -11.51 -8.91 -15.99
C GLY A 53 -11.77 -7.39 -15.94
N SER A 54 -11.64 -6.73 -14.79
CA SER A 54 -11.75 -5.27 -14.69
C SER A 54 -10.46 -4.57 -15.12
N SER A 55 -10.59 -3.56 -15.99
CA SER A 55 -9.49 -2.64 -16.34
C SER A 55 -9.24 -1.59 -15.25
N LYS A 56 -10.22 -1.34 -14.37
CA LYS A 56 -10.07 -0.40 -13.25
C LYS A 56 -9.32 -1.08 -12.11
N ARG A 57 -8.14 -0.54 -11.78
CA ARG A 57 -7.36 -0.92 -10.59
C ARG A 57 -8.10 -0.56 -9.32
N LEU A 58 -8.13 -1.46 -8.35
CA LEU A 58 -8.70 -1.20 -7.02
C LEU A 58 -7.58 -1.31 -5.99
N ILE A 59 -6.81 -0.23 -5.84
CA ILE A 59 -5.65 -0.21 -4.95
C ILE A 59 -6.11 -0.18 -3.49
N LYS A 60 -5.64 -1.16 -2.71
CA LYS A 60 -5.72 -1.17 -1.25
C LYS A 60 -4.33 -1.03 -0.66
N ILE A 61 -4.19 -0.20 0.36
CA ILE A 61 -2.95 0.04 1.10
C ILE A 61 -2.95 -0.80 2.36
N ASN A 62 -1.84 -1.49 2.61
CA ASN A 62 -1.58 -2.16 3.87
C ASN A 62 -1.03 -1.13 4.88
N LEU A 63 -1.91 -0.61 5.74
CA LEU A 63 -1.56 0.42 6.71
C LEU A 63 -0.49 -0.03 7.69
N THR A 64 -0.52 -1.29 8.11
CA THR A 64 0.47 -1.84 9.05
C THR A 64 1.87 -1.75 8.45
N ALA A 65 2.06 -2.33 7.26
CA ALA A 65 3.36 -2.33 6.58
C ALA A 65 3.85 -0.92 6.25
N VAL A 66 2.97 -0.03 5.81
CA VAL A 66 3.34 1.37 5.53
C VAL A 66 3.73 2.13 6.80
N SER A 67 3.07 1.85 7.93
CA SER A 67 3.41 2.48 9.21
C SER A 67 4.77 2.02 9.72
N GLU A 68 5.08 0.72 9.59
CA GLU A 68 6.41 0.17 9.89
C GLU A 68 7.50 0.70 8.94
N TRP A 69 7.19 0.80 7.65
CA TRP A 69 8.09 1.37 6.66
C TRP A 69 8.43 2.83 6.97
N ARG A 70 7.43 3.60 7.44
CA ARG A 70 7.60 5.01 7.85
C ARG A 70 8.56 5.15 9.03
N THR A 71 8.50 4.26 10.02
CA THR A 71 9.35 4.30 11.22
C THR A 71 10.76 3.76 10.95
N THR A 72 10.92 2.94 9.91
CA THR A 72 12.24 2.45 9.48
C THR A 72 13.07 3.61 8.93
N PRO A 73 14.35 3.79 9.27
CA PRO A 73 15.19 4.84 8.68
C PRO A 73 15.39 4.65 7.18
N ALA A 74 15.43 5.74 6.40
CA ALA A 74 15.54 5.69 4.93
C ALA A 74 16.76 4.89 4.42
N ALA A 75 17.86 4.88 5.17
CA ALA A 75 19.07 4.12 4.84
C ALA A 75 18.93 2.59 4.99
N LYS A 76 17.81 2.11 5.54
CA LYS A 76 17.54 0.69 5.85
C LYS A 76 16.31 0.14 5.10
N ARG A 77 15.75 0.90 4.15
CA ARG A 77 14.54 0.51 3.39
C ARG A 77 14.91 0.12 1.97
#